data_AF-A0A5D3FNC3-F1
#
_entry.id   AF-A0A5D3FNC3-F1
#
_cell.length_a   1.000
_cell.length_b   1.000
_cell.length_c   1.000
_cell.angle_alpha   90.00
_cell.angle_beta   90.00
_cell.angle_gamma   90.00
#
_symmetry.space_group_name_H-M   'P 1'
#
loop_
_entity.id
_entity.type
_entity.pdbx_description
1 polymer ?
#
loop_
_entity_poly.entity_id
_entity_poly.type
_entity_poly.pdbx_seq_one_letter_code
_entity_poly.pdbx_strand_id
1 'polypeptide(L)' 'MTEERQVLAVLDEVYAAWAADDADAALVFGKGAVVPSGDAEPGPASRSLETRVLSRWDGAWRVESFHSCAA' A
#
# COMPACT_ATOMS: atom_id res chain seq x y z
N MET A 1 16.08 31.88 -6.81
CA MET A 1 15.93 30.41 -6.76
C MET A 1 14.97 30.04 -7.88
N THR A 2 15.28 29.08 -8.74
CA THR A 2 14.39 28.69 -9.85
C THR A 2 13.29 27.77 -9.36
N GLU A 3 12.11 27.80 -10.01
CA GLU A 3 10.96 26.95 -9.66
C GLU A 3 11.31 25.45 -9.70
N GLU A 4 12.11 25.03 -10.68
CA GLU A 4 12.62 23.66 -10.79
C GLU A 4 13.38 23.22 -9.53
N ARG A 5 14.22 24.10 -8.96
CA ARG A 5 14.97 23.80 -7.73
C ARG A 5 14.05 23.68 -6.52
N GLN A 6 12.91 24.37 -6.49
CA GLN A 6 11.91 24.21 -5.44
C GLN A 6 11.19 22.86 -5.55
N VAL A 7 10.82 22.46 -6.77
CA VAL A 7 10.17 21.16 -7.00
C VAL A 7 11.10 20.02 -6.61
N LEU A 8 12.38 20.07 -7.01
CA LEU A 8 13.36 19.04 -6.66
C LEU A 8 13.59 18.93 -5.14
N ALA A 9 13.62 20.07 -4.43
CA ALA A 9 13.75 20.05 -2.96
C ALA A 9 12.57 19.34 -2.28
N VAL A 10 11.34 19.59 -2.73
CA VAL A 10 10.15 18.89 -2.20
C VAL A 10 10.22 17.39 -2.48
N LEU A 11 10.64 17.00 -3.69
CA LEU A 11 10.78 15.59 -4.04
C LEU A 11 11.83 14.90 -3.16
N ASP A 12 12.99 15.52 -2.94
CA ASP A 12 14.04 14.99 -2.06
C ASP A 12 13.54 14.81 -0.62
N GLU A 13 12.76 15.76 -0.09
CA GLU A 13 12.13 15.65 1.24
C GLU A 13 11.16 14.46 1.31
N VAL A 14 10.31 14.29 0.28
CA VAL A 14 9.38 13.14 0.20
C VAL A 14 10.13 11.82 0.12
N TYR A 15 11.18 11.73 -0.70
CA TYR A 15 12.00 10.52 -0.81
C TYR A 15 12.74 10.20 0.50
N ALA A 16 13.24 11.23 1.20
CA ALA A 16 13.87 11.05 2.51
C ALA A 16 12.87 10.55 3.56
N ALA A 17 11.65 11.11 3.60
CA ALA A 17 10.59 10.65 4.49
C ALA A 17 10.18 9.19 4.18
N TRP A 18 10.05 8.83 2.91
CA TRP A 18 9.81 7.43 2.51
C TRP A 18 10.96 6.50 2.93
N ALA A 19 12.21 6.89 2.70
CA ALA A 19 13.37 6.09 3.09
C ALA A 19 13.48 5.91 4.62
N ALA A 20 12.98 6.87 5.39
CA ALA A 20 12.94 6.82 6.85
C ALA A 20 11.70 6.11 7.42
N ASP A 21 10.79 5.59 6.58
CA ASP A 21 9.46 5.07 6.98
C ASP A 21 8.61 6.11 7.75
N ASP A 22 8.89 7.40 7.53
CA ASP A 22 8.24 8.55 8.17
C ASP A 22 7.15 9.19 7.27
N ALA A 23 6.89 8.60 6.11
CA ALA A 23 5.78 9.05 5.28
C ALA A 23 4.45 8.53 5.85
N ASP A 24 3.43 9.40 5.87
CA ASP A 24 2.04 9.01 6.16
C ASP A 24 1.37 8.28 4.98
N ALA A 25 2.14 7.52 4.20
CA ALA A 25 1.69 6.74 3.06
C ALA A 25 2.53 5.47 2.87
N ALA A 26 1.87 4.35 2.56
CA ALA A 26 2.54 3.07 2.32
C ALA A 26 1.90 2.30 1.16
N LEU A 27 2.70 1.52 0.43
CA LEU A 27 2.22 0.46 -0.47
C LEU A 27 2.53 -0.90 0.15
N VAL A 28 1.48 -1.70 0.34
CA VAL A 28 1.60 -3.06 0.90
C VAL A 28 1.15 -4.07 -0.14
N PHE A 29 2.00 -5.06 -0.38
CA PHE A 29 1.72 -6.20 -1.24
C PHE A 29 1.44 -7.44 -0.39
N GLY A 30 0.45 -8.23 -0.78
CA GLY A 30 0.02 -9.40 -0.02
C GLY A 30 -0.44 -10.55 -0.90
N LYS A 31 -0.67 -11.69 -0.26
CA LYS A 31 -1.36 -12.85 -0.85
C LYS A 31 -2.60 -13.13 -0.03
N GLY A 32 -3.74 -13.28 -0.71
CA GLY A 32 -5.03 -13.55 -0.09
C GLY A 32 -5.65 -14.85 -0.59
N ALA A 33 -6.66 -15.33 0.14
CA ALA A 33 -7.54 -16.40 -0.30
C ALA A 33 -8.86 -16.36 0.49
N VAL A 34 -9.93 -16.93 -0.06
CA VAL A 34 -11.24 -17.01 0.61
C VAL A 34 -11.53 -18.46 0.99
N VAL A 35 -11.85 -18.69 2.26
CA VAL A 35 -12.32 -19.98 2.78
C VAL A 35 -13.82 -19.90 2.99
N PRO A 36 -14.65 -20.57 2.17
CA PRO A 36 -16.09 -20.65 2.39
C PRO A 36 -16.41 -21.30 3.75
N SER A 37 -17.54 -20.92 4.33
CA SER A 37 -17.98 -21.53 5.59
C SER A 37 -18.19 -23.03 5.43
N GLY A 38 -17.56 -23.82 6.31
CA GLY A 38 -17.60 -25.29 6.28
C GLY A 38 -16.38 -25.93 5.61
N ASP A 39 -15.59 -25.15 4.88
CA ASP A 39 -14.32 -25.60 4.30
C ASP A 39 -13.17 -25.38 5.29
N ALA A 40 -12.17 -26.25 5.24
CA ALA A 40 -10.95 -26.11 6.05
C ALA A 40 -9.87 -25.27 5.36
N GLU A 41 -9.89 -25.22 4.02
CA GLU A 41 -8.83 -24.63 3.20
C GLU A 41 -9.43 -23.88 2.00
N PRO A 42 -8.77 -22.83 1.50
CA PRO A 42 -9.27 -22.09 0.35
C PRO A 42 -9.06 -22.88 -0.94
N GLY A 43 -10.08 -22.84 -1.81
CA GLY A 43 -9.96 -23.36 -3.16
C GLY A 43 -8.92 -22.60 -4.00
N PRO A 44 -8.24 -23.23 -4.97
CA PRO A 44 -7.20 -22.58 -5.78
C PRO A 44 -7.67 -21.31 -6.49
N ALA A 45 -8.91 -21.32 -7.00
CA ALA A 45 -9.51 -20.18 -7.71
C ALA A 45 -9.74 -18.94 -6.83
N SER A 46 -9.68 -19.06 -5.50
CA SER A 46 -9.85 -17.94 -4.58
C SER A 46 -8.53 -17.21 -4.26
N ARG A 47 -7.39 -17.78 -4.66
CA ARG A 47 -6.07 -17.24 -4.32
C ARG A 47 -5.81 -15.96 -5.12
N SER A 48 -5.32 -14.94 -4.42
CA SER A 48 -5.10 -13.61 -5.00
C SER A 48 -3.73 -13.05 -4.64
N LEU A 49 -3.21 -12.21 -5.56
CA LEU A 49 -2.19 -11.22 -5.25
C LEU A 49 -2.88 -9.89 -4.99
N GLU A 50 -2.45 -9.19 -3.96
CA GLU A 50 -3.14 -8.00 -3.45
C GLU A 50 -2.18 -6.82 -3.34
N THR A 51 -2.66 -5.65 -3.72
CA THR A 51 -2.00 -4.36 -3.50
C THR A 51 -2.92 -3.47 -2.69
N ARG A 52 -2.38 -2.88 -1.61
CA ARG A 52 -3.05 -1.89 -0.77
C ARG A 52 -2.26 -0.59 -0.79
N VAL A 53 -2.94 0.51 -1.08
CA VAL A 53 -2.42 1.86 -0.85
C VAL A 53 -2.97 2.31 0.49
N LEU A 54 -2.09 2.65 1.42
CA LEU A 54 -2.45 3.11 2.75
C LEU A 54 -2.03 4.55 2.97
N SER A 55 -2.78 5.23 3.82
CA SER A 55 -2.43 6.54 4.34
C SER A 55 -2.67 6.58 5.86
N ARG A 56 -1.89 7.35 6.60
CA ARG A 56 -2.05 7.50 8.06
C ARG A 56 -2.76 8.82 8.38
N TRP A 57 -3.92 8.73 9.01
CA TRP A 57 -4.75 9.87 9.41
C TRP A 57 -5.04 9.78 10.89
N ASP A 58 -4.78 10.84 11.65
CA ASP A 58 -4.99 10.88 13.10
C ASP A 58 -4.35 9.69 13.83
N GLY A 59 -3.15 9.29 13.39
CA GLY A 59 -2.41 8.15 13.94
C GLY A 59 -2.92 6.76 13.53
N ALA A 60 -3.96 6.67 12.69
CA ALA A 60 -4.51 5.41 12.22
C ALA A 60 -4.23 5.20 10.72
N TRP A 61 -3.74 4.02 10.37
CA TRP A 61 -3.61 3.60 8.98
C TRP A 61 -4.98 3.24 8.39
N ARG A 62 -5.26 3.76 7.19
CA ARG A 62 -6.47 3.49 6.41
C ARG A 62 -6.08 2.97 5.04
N VAL A 63 -6.92 2.12 4.45
CA VAL A 63 -6.76 1.65 3.07
C VAL A 63 -7.50 2.62 2.15
N GLU A 64 -6.77 3.33 1.31
CA GLU A 64 -7.33 4.28 0.33
C GLU A 64 -7.74 3.58 -0.96
N SER A 65 -6.97 2.57 -1.36
CA SER A 65 -7.24 1.77 -2.55
C SER A 65 -6.79 0.34 -2.33
N PHE A 66 -7.56 -0.58 -2.89
CA PHE A 66 -7.27 -2.00 -2.89
C PHE A 66 -7.50 -2.54 -4.30
N HIS A 67 -6.52 -3.31 -4.77
CA HIS A 67 -6.65 -4.08 -6.00
C HIS A 67 -6.18 -5.51 -5.76
N SER A 68 -6.89 -6.47 -6.34
CA SER A 68 -6.47 -7.87 -6.34
C SER A 68 -6.61 -8.49 -7.72
N CYS A 69 -5.73 -9.43 -8.04
CA CYS A 69 -5.85 -10.32 -9.19
C CYS A 69 -5.65 -11.77 -8.78
N ALA A 70 -6.00 -12.70 -9.66
CA ALA A 70 -5.73 -14.13 -9.45
C ALA A 70 -4.22 -14.38 -9.33
N ALA A 71 -3.84 -15.25 -8.38
CA ALA A 71 -2.46 -15.68 -8.16
C ALA A 71 -2.06 -16.89 -9.01
#